data_AF-A0A1I0GZJ9-F1
#
_entry.id   AF-A0A1I0GZJ9-F1
#
_cell.length_a   1.000
_cell.length_b   1.000
_cell.length_c   1.000
_cell.angle_alpha   90.00
_cell.angle_beta   90.00
_cell.angle_gamma   90.00
#
_symmetry.space_group_name_H-M   'P 1'
#
loop_
_entity.id
_entity.type
_entity.pdbx_description
1 polymer ?
#
loop_
_entity_poly.entity_id
_entity_poly.type
_entity_poly.pdbx_seq_one_letter_code
_entity_poly.pdbx_strand_id
1 'polypeptide(L)'
;MLHRLTFAPFPDAAAATWFADLGDALEADGTTGLLLANLTVSEGQALAAVAVLPGRVVVLQPAAPAGTTAPKQQTTALATWLGTWPELPPVPAAAIAGFVIGADAAGTAWPATTLDALPRQLRELPQTLPLPAAALESWASSLIDDEEDPETYRTGFWEQKARQLWSWLGAADVPADPPYGVAPPAPAPATDTAAEQRRLEQLRQQLFAELEQQRLQMEAREEAREQSIAQLQQQLAATPTAAAEVAALQARLAAETQEKNALAAAITASRQEAEARNRELEARMQQLGRQVEQLQTRPATAGPAATVPAPTPGASPASAAPPMRQRPAGGTPARPRAAAPWRLQWPRVALVLGLLAGIGAGGWAVQHYAGSAARPAQAPARQDRPTDNEVDENLEAAAPTLFDIQPDTIRVEADKADSAAEIAPEPAVPEPGETMDSVTAPAEGI
;
A
#
# COMPACT_ATOMS: atom_id res chain seq x y z
N MET A 1 22.85 -15.95 22.68
CA MET A 1 22.95 -15.73 21.22
C MET A 1 22.34 -14.36 20.90
N LEU A 2 22.77 -13.71 19.82
CA LEU A 2 22.15 -12.47 19.32
C LEU A 2 21.19 -12.83 18.18
N HIS A 3 19.90 -12.57 18.34
CA HIS A 3 18.90 -12.80 17.30
C HIS A 3 18.76 -11.52 16.45
N ARG A 4 18.93 -11.62 15.14
CA ARG A 4 18.81 -10.48 14.21
C ARG A 4 17.50 -10.63 13.42
N LEU A 5 16.59 -9.67 13.56
CA LEU A 5 15.25 -9.70 12.93
C LEU A 5 15.05 -8.43 12.11
N THR A 6 14.43 -8.55 10.94
CA THR A 6 14.16 -7.42 10.04
C THR A 6 12.66 -7.30 9.79
N PHE A 7 12.03 -6.23 10.27
CA PHE A 7 10.57 -6.04 10.17
C PHE A 7 10.11 -5.40 8.86
N ALA A 8 11.00 -4.65 8.22
CA ALA A 8 10.73 -3.99 6.95
C ALA A 8 12.00 -3.98 6.09
N PRO A 9 11.87 -3.98 4.75
CA PRO A 9 13.02 -3.90 3.84
C PRO A 9 13.84 -2.63 4.11
N PHE A 10 15.15 -2.74 3.99
CA PHE A 10 16.05 -1.59 4.14
C PHE A 10 15.81 -0.57 3.01
N PRO A 11 15.89 0.74 3.30
CA PRO A 11 15.67 1.78 2.30
C PRO A 11 16.76 1.78 1.23
N ASP A 12 17.98 1.38 1.58
CA ASP A 12 19.11 1.25 0.66
C ASP A 12 20.11 0.18 1.15
N ALA A 13 21.10 -0.11 0.32
CA ALA A 13 22.15 -1.10 0.64
C ALA A 13 23.09 -0.63 1.77
N ALA A 14 23.23 0.68 2.00
CA ALA A 14 24.08 1.22 3.05
C ALA A 14 23.48 0.98 4.44
N ALA A 15 22.16 1.16 4.59
CA ALA A 15 21.41 0.83 5.80
C ALA A 15 21.46 -0.68 6.11
N ALA A 16 21.35 -1.53 5.08
CA ALA A 16 21.49 -2.97 5.23
C ALA A 16 22.90 -3.37 5.70
N THR A 17 23.94 -2.78 5.09
CA THR A 17 25.35 -3.02 5.46
C THR A 17 25.62 -2.55 6.88
N TRP A 18 25.15 -1.36 7.25
CA TRP A 18 25.26 -0.82 8.60
C TRP A 18 24.64 -1.74 9.66
N PHE A 19 23.45 -2.27 9.38
CA PHE A 19 22.79 -3.18 10.30
C PHE A 19 23.54 -4.52 10.43
N ALA A 20 24.11 -5.03 9.33
CA ALA A 20 24.94 -6.23 9.35
C ALA A 20 26.22 -6.02 10.18
N ASP A 21 26.95 -4.92 9.94
CA ASP A 21 28.17 -4.57 10.67
C ASP A 21 27.89 -4.36 12.17
N LEU A 22 26.75 -3.73 12.48
CA LEU A 22 26.27 -3.57 13.85
C LEU A 22 26.03 -4.91 14.54
N GLY A 23 25.37 -5.85 13.85
CA GLY A 23 25.16 -7.19 14.36
C GLY A 23 26.47 -7.94 14.58
N ASP A 24 27.41 -7.84 13.63
CA ASP A 24 28.71 -8.51 13.70
C ASP A 24 29.56 -7.99 14.85
N ALA A 25 29.57 -6.67 15.08
CA ALA A 25 30.27 -6.06 16.20
C ALA A 25 29.71 -6.51 17.57
N LEU A 26 28.38 -6.58 17.68
CA LEU A 26 27.73 -7.04 18.92
C LEU A 26 27.95 -8.53 19.18
N GLU A 27 27.91 -9.35 18.13
CA GLU A 27 28.13 -10.79 18.22
C GLU A 27 29.60 -11.12 18.54
N ALA A 28 30.55 -10.39 17.95
CA ALA A 28 31.98 -10.54 18.24
C ALA A 28 32.32 -10.23 19.72
N ASP A 29 31.57 -9.32 20.37
CA ASP A 29 31.70 -9.04 21.80
C ASP A 29 30.99 -10.08 22.70
N GLY A 30 30.28 -11.04 22.12
CA GLY A 30 29.49 -12.03 22.84
C GLY A 30 28.20 -11.48 23.43
N THR A 31 27.68 -10.38 22.86
CA THR A 31 26.41 -9.78 23.29
C THR A 31 25.26 -10.76 23.05
N THR A 32 24.37 -10.92 24.03
CA THR A 32 23.17 -11.75 23.92
C THR A 32 21.91 -10.89 23.98
N GLY A 33 20.92 -11.16 23.12
CA GLY A 33 19.67 -10.41 23.07
C GLY A 33 19.03 -10.45 21.68
N LEU A 34 18.20 -9.45 21.37
CA LEU A 34 17.61 -9.24 20.06
C LEU A 34 18.11 -7.92 19.45
N LEU A 35 18.32 -7.94 18.14
CA LEU A 35 18.61 -6.78 17.32
C LEU A 35 17.54 -6.70 16.23
N LEU A 36 16.72 -5.66 16.28
CA LEU A 36 15.55 -5.48 15.40
C LEU A 36 15.84 -4.36 14.39
N ALA A 37 15.72 -4.63 13.09
CA ALA A 37 15.89 -3.66 12.00
C ALA A 37 14.54 -3.10 11.52
N ASN A 38 14.54 -1.81 11.17
CA ASN A 38 13.45 -1.08 10.51
C ASN A 38 12.09 -1.26 11.20
N LEU A 39 12.09 -1.17 12.53
CA LEU A 39 10.89 -1.41 13.33
C LEU A 39 9.89 -0.26 13.20
N THR A 40 8.71 -0.53 12.65
CA THR A 40 7.61 0.44 12.55
C THR A 40 6.80 0.48 13.85
N VAL A 41 7.03 1.52 14.65
CA VAL A 41 6.39 1.69 15.97
C VAL A 41 5.08 2.47 15.91
N SER A 42 4.90 3.31 14.88
CA SER A 42 3.67 4.06 14.62
C SER A 42 3.59 4.45 13.14
N GLU A 43 2.45 4.99 12.72
CA GLU A 43 2.24 5.41 11.33
C GLU A 43 3.24 6.50 10.93
N GLY A 44 4.08 6.20 9.94
CA GLY A 44 5.15 7.10 9.49
C GLY A 44 6.41 7.12 10.35
N GLN A 45 6.52 6.26 11.38
CA GLN A 45 7.70 6.21 12.24
C GLN A 45 8.35 4.83 12.24
N ALA A 46 9.52 4.75 11.61
CA ALA A 46 10.38 3.57 11.62
C ALA A 46 11.67 3.85 12.41
N LEU A 47 12.08 2.88 13.23
CA LEU A 47 13.35 2.90 13.95
C LEU A 47 14.37 2.06 13.17
N ALA A 48 15.53 2.65 12.86
CA ALA A 48 16.56 2.01 12.04
C ALA A 48 17.05 0.70 12.68
N ALA A 49 17.47 0.74 13.95
CA ALA A 49 17.75 -0.45 14.73
C ALA A 49 17.35 -0.29 16.20
N VAL A 50 16.94 -1.39 16.82
CA VAL A 50 16.64 -1.48 18.25
C VAL A 50 17.35 -2.70 18.83
N ALA A 51 18.22 -2.48 19.81
CA ALA A 51 18.85 -3.55 20.57
C ALA A 51 18.08 -3.78 21.88
N VAL A 52 17.54 -4.99 22.04
CA VAL A 52 16.85 -5.44 23.25
C VAL A 52 17.74 -6.44 23.96
N LEU A 53 18.37 -5.99 25.04
CA LEU A 53 19.37 -6.74 25.81
C LEU A 53 18.82 -7.07 27.21
N PRO A 54 19.40 -8.05 27.93
CA PRO A 54 19.05 -8.30 29.31
C PRO A 54 19.15 -7.02 30.16
N GLY A 55 18.00 -6.62 30.68
CA GLY A 55 17.82 -5.43 31.51
C GLY A 55 17.92 -4.05 30.84
N ARG A 56 17.96 -3.96 29.51
CA ARG A 56 18.00 -2.66 28.81
C ARG A 56 17.45 -2.72 27.37
N VAL A 57 16.85 -1.62 26.93
CA VAL A 57 16.42 -1.43 25.54
C VAL A 57 17.09 -0.18 24.99
N VAL A 58 17.68 -0.30 23.81
CA VAL A 58 18.46 0.77 23.19
C VAL A 58 18.00 1.02 21.76
N VAL A 59 17.62 2.25 21.46
CA VAL A 59 17.36 2.69 20.08
C VAL A 59 18.69 3.11 19.47
N LEU A 60 19.09 2.46 18.38
CA LEU A 60 20.32 2.72 17.65
C LEU A 60 19.94 3.42 16.35
N GLN A 61 20.30 4.69 16.24
CA GLN A 61 20.03 5.48 15.03
C GLN A 61 21.33 5.81 14.31
N PRO A 62 21.37 5.65 12.98
CA PRO A 62 22.39 6.30 12.20
C PRO A 62 22.24 7.81 12.33
N ALA A 63 23.34 8.57 12.35
CA ALA A 63 23.33 10.03 12.24
C ALA A 63 22.54 10.44 10.99
N ALA A 64 21.28 10.78 11.18
CA ALA A 64 20.37 11.07 10.09
C ALA A 64 20.60 12.49 9.55
N PRO A 65 20.35 12.72 8.25
CA PRO A 65 20.17 14.07 7.73
C PRO A 65 18.96 14.72 8.41
N ALA A 66 19.07 16.02 8.70
CA ALA A 66 18.10 16.80 9.48
C ALA A 66 16.62 16.51 9.10
N GLY A 67 15.88 15.86 10.01
CA GLY A 67 14.49 15.50 9.78
C GLY A 67 13.94 14.35 10.65
N THR A 68 14.74 13.74 11.53
CA THR A 68 14.26 12.68 12.42
C THR A 68 13.32 13.22 13.51
N THR A 69 12.31 12.42 13.84
CA THR A 69 11.40 12.69 14.94
C THR A 69 12.15 12.87 16.25
N ALA A 70 11.61 13.69 17.15
CA ALA A 70 12.25 13.98 18.43
C ALA A 70 12.53 12.66 19.20
N PRO A 71 13.73 12.46 19.79
CA PRO A 71 14.10 11.21 20.47
C PRO A 71 13.07 10.74 21.50
N LYS A 72 12.43 11.69 22.21
CA LYS A 72 11.37 11.42 23.18
C LYS A 72 10.12 10.77 22.56
N GLN A 73 9.77 11.15 21.33
CA GLN A 73 8.64 10.58 20.61
C GLN A 73 8.96 9.14 20.18
N GLN A 74 10.19 8.88 19.75
CA GLN A 74 10.68 7.54 19.40
C GLN A 74 10.68 6.59 20.61
N THR A 75 11.19 7.02 21.75
CA THR A 75 11.16 6.20 22.97
C THR A 75 9.74 5.95 23.47
N THR A 76 8.85 6.94 23.35
CA THR A 76 7.43 6.77 23.74
C THR A 76 6.72 5.79 22.81
N ALA A 77 6.89 5.94 21.49
CA ALA A 77 6.30 5.02 20.52
C ALA A 77 6.83 3.59 20.69
N LEU A 78 8.15 3.43 20.93
CA LEU A 78 8.74 2.12 21.20
C LEU A 78 8.23 1.50 22.50
N ALA A 79 8.08 2.28 23.58
CA ALA A 79 7.52 1.78 24.83
C ALA A 79 6.07 1.28 24.65
N THR A 80 5.25 2.02 23.92
CA THR A 80 3.88 1.61 23.58
C THR A 80 3.88 0.32 22.75
N TRP A 81 4.74 0.23 21.73
CA TRP A 81 4.87 -0.97 20.90
C TRP A 81 5.36 -2.19 21.70
N LEU A 82 6.35 -2.04 22.57
CA LEU A 82 6.81 -3.12 23.45
C LEU A 82 5.70 -3.57 24.42
N GLY A 83 4.86 -2.64 24.86
CA GLY A 83 3.69 -2.92 25.71
C GLY A 83 2.57 -3.70 25.03
N THR A 84 2.57 -3.86 23.70
CA THR A 84 1.58 -4.71 23.01
C THR A 84 1.92 -6.20 23.10
N TRP A 85 3.15 -6.54 23.50
CA TRP A 85 3.60 -7.93 23.59
C TRP A 85 3.35 -8.49 24.99
N PRO A 86 2.50 -9.54 25.13
CA PRO A 86 2.13 -10.08 26.45
C PRO A 86 3.29 -10.78 27.15
N GLU A 87 4.31 -11.22 26.41
CA GLU A 87 5.49 -11.90 26.96
C GLU A 87 6.49 -10.95 27.63
N LEU A 88 6.41 -9.65 27.31
CA LEU A 88 7.33 -8.66 27.83
C LEU A 88 6.72 -7.96 29.05
N PRO A 89 7.53 -7.70 30.11
CA PRO A 89 7.09 -6.82 31.19
C PRO A 89 6.89 -5.40 30.64
N PRO A 90 6.02 -4.58 31.26
CA PRO A 90 5.80 -3.21 30.82
C PRO A 90 7.11 -2.42 30.83
N VAL A 91 7.49 -1.90 29.66
CA VAL A 91 8.73 -1.14 29.45
C VAL A 91 8.40 0.35 29.51
N PRO A 92 8.72 1.08 30.60
CA PRO A 92 8.49 2.52 30.63
C PRO A 92 9.42 3.22 29.65
N ALA A 93 8.95 4.29 28.99
CA ALA A 93 9.74 5.05 28.03
C ALA A 93 11.04 5.62 28.62
N ALA A 94 11.07 5.91 29.93
CA ALA A 94 12.25 6.38 30.64
C ALA A 94 13.36 5.33 30.80
N ALA A 95 13.05 4.05 30.59
CA ALA A 95 14.01 2.96 30.65
C ALA A 95 14.63 2.61 29.28
N ILE A 96 14.16 3.28 28.22
CA ILE A 96 14.68 3.11 26.87
C ILE A 96 15.79 4.15 26.65
N ALA A 97 17.02 3.69 26.42
CA ALA A 97 18.12 4.57 26.09
C ALA A 97 18.14 4.87 24.58
N GLY A 98 18.32 6.13 24.20
CA GLY A 98 18.54 6.52 22.81
C GLY A 98 20.02 6.73 22.53
N PHE A 99 20.55 6.07 21.50
CA PHE A 99 21.91 6.27 21.02
C PHE A 99 21.88 6.71 19.56
N VAL A 100 22.53 7.85 19.31
CA VAL A 100 22.86 8.28 17.97
C VAL A 100 24.27 7.79 17.69
N ILE A 101 24.38 6.84 16.76
CA ILE A 101 25.67 6.41 16.24
C ILE A 101 26.05 7.47 15.19
N GLY A 102 27.14 8.19 15.44
CA GLY A 102 27.65 9.22 14.54
C GLY A 102 28.18 8.60 13.25
N ALA A 103 27.65 9.00 12.09
CA ALA A 103 28.35 8.79 10.82
C ALA A 103 29.49 9.81 10.76
N ASP A 104 30.64 9.41 10.22
CA ASP A 104 31.73 10.36 9.98
C ASP A 104 31.25 11.39 8.93
N ALA A 105 31.53 12.67 9.16
CA ALA A 105 30.97 13.78 8.37
C ALA A 105 31.38 13.74 6.88
N ALA A 106 32.34 12.88 6.51
CA ALA A 106 32.94 12.80 5.20
C ALA A 106 32.64 11.51 4.40
N GLY A 107 31.85 10.55 4.93
CA GLY A 107 31.68 9.25 4.27
C GLY A 107 30.34 8.57 4.51
N THR A 108 29.90 7.80 3.51
CA THR A 108 28.80 6.82 3.62
C THR A 108 29.20 5.57 4.42
N ALA A 109 30.49 5.43 4.72
CA ALA A 109 31.03 4.36 5.54
C ALA A 109 31.11 4.79 7.01
N TRP A 110 30.61 3.94 7.89
CA TRP A 110 30.67 4.14 9.33
C TRP A 110 32.12 3.99 9.81
N PRO A 111 32.63 4.88 10.66
CA PRO A 111 33.96 4.72 11.21
C PRO A 111 33.95 3.46 12.08
N ALA A 112 34.75 2.45 11.69
CA ALA A 112 34.86 1.17 12.41
C ALA A 112 35.11 1.34 13.91
N THR A 113 35.83 2.40 14.29
CA THR A 113 36.11 2.77 15.68
C THR A 113 34.86 3.01 16.53
N THR A 114 33.77 3.51 15.95
CA THR A 114 32.51 3.73 16.66
C THR A 114 31.78 2.41 16.91
N LEU A 115 31.80 1.49 15.94
CA LEU A 115 31.21 0.16 16.08
C LEU A 115 31.99 -0.69 17.10
N ASP A 116 33.32 -0.59 17.13
CA ASP A 116 34.17 -1.29 18.10
C ASP A 116 33.94 -0.83 19.54
N ALA A 117 33.58 0.45 19.74
CA ALA A 117 33.31 1.03 21.05
C ALA A 117 31.86 0.75 21.54
N LEU A 118 30.95 0.45 20.62
CA LEU A 118 29.53 0.31 20.91
C LEU A 118 29.22 -0.75 21.98
N PRO A 119 29.79 -1.97 21.96
CA PRO A 119 29.47 -2.97 22.98
C PRO A 119 29.88 -2.53 24.39
N ARG A 120 30.97 -1.76 24.51
CA ARG A 120 31.39 -1.16 25.79
C ARG A 120 30.39 -0.10 26.27
N GLN A 121 29.99 0.81 25.37
CA GLN A 121 28.98 1.82 25.69
C GLN A 121 27.65 1.20 26.09
N LEU A 122 27.23 0.15 25.38
CA LEU A 122 26.01 -0.58 25.70
C LEU A 122 26.08 -1.25 27.06
N ARG A 123 27.25 -1.74 27.52
CA ARG A 123 27.44 -2.33 28.85
C ARG A 123 27.41 -1.29 29.98
N GLU A 124 27.93 -0.09 29.72
CA GLU A 124 27.98 1.02 30.69
C GLU A 124 26.60 1.61 31.01
N LEU A 125 25.59 1.37 30.16
CA LEU A 125 24.23 1.82 30.43
C LEU A 125 23.64 1.21 31.71
N PRO A 126 22.75 1.96 32.40
CA PRO A 126 22.06 1.44 33.58
C PRO A 126 21.07 0.33 33.17
N GLN A 127 21.08 -0.77 33.92
CA GLN A 127 20.09 -1.85 33.79
C GLN A 127 18.83 -1.49 34.57
N THR A 128 17.96 -0.70 33.96
CA THR A 128 16.74 -0.20 34.61
C THR A 128 15.54 -1.14 34.43
N LEU A 129 15.64 -2.13 33.53
CA LEU A 129 14.52 -3.00 33.18
C LEU A 129 14.65 -4.39 33.82
N PRO A 130 13.56 -4.96 34.34
CA PRO A 130 13.52 -6.36 34.76
C PRO A 130 13.24 -7.27 33.55
N LEU A 131 14.07 -7.20 32.50
CA LEU A 131 13.99 -8.13 31.35
C LEU A 131 14.96 -9.30 31.56
N PRO A 132 14.49 -10.47 32.05
CA PRO A 132 15.35 -11.64 32.18
C PRO A 132 15.69 -12.20 30.80
N ALA A 133 16.87 -12.80 30.68
CA ALA A 133 17.33 -13.41 29.42
C ALA A 133 16.35 -14.48 28.89
N ALA A 134 15.70 -15.24 29.77
CA ALA A 134 14.72 -16.26 29.39
C ALA A 134 13.45 -15.67 28.74
N ALA A 135 13.00 -14.47 29.16
CA ALA A 135 11.87 -13.81 28.52
C ALA A 135 12.24 -13.30 27.13
N LEU A 136 13.48 -12.81 26.96
CA LEU A 136 13.99 -12.42 25.65
C LEU A 136 14.11 -13.61 24.71
N GLU A 137 14.56 -14.77 25.20
CA GLU A 137 14.66 -15.98 24.40
C GLU A 137 13.27 -16.49 23.98
N SER A 138 12.30 -16.53 24.90
CA SER A 138 10.89 -16.84 24.59
C SER A 138 10.34 -15.91 23.53
N TRP A 139 10.54 -14.60 23.71
CA TRP A 139 10.03 -13.60 22.78
C TRP A 139 10.71 -13.68 21.41
N ALA A 140 12.02 -13.93 21.36
CA ALA A 140 12.74 -14.16 20.12
C ALA A 140 12.23 -15.41 19.40
N SER A 141 11.97 -16.50 20.13
CA SER A 141 11.37 -17.70 19.58
C SER A 141 9.97 -17.42 19.03
N SER A 142 9.11 -16.70 19.76
CA SER A 142 7.78 -16.33 19.27
C SER A 142 7.85 -15.50 17.97
N LEU A 143 8.82 -14.59 17.84
CA LEU A 143 8.99 -13.79 16.62
C LEU A 143 9.49 -14.59 15.41
N ILE A 144 10.24 -15.67 15.63
CA ILE A 144 10.83 -16.51 14.57
C ILE A 144 9.89 -17.67 14.19
N ASP A 145 9.27 -18.29 15.18
CA ASP A 145 8.28 -19.36 14.99
C ASP A 145 7.05 -18.83 14.23
N ASP A 146 6.85 -17.50 14.31
CA ASP A 146 5.85 -16.77 13.52
C ASP A 146 6.15 -16.70 11.99
N GLU A 147 7.13 -17.42 11.43
CA GLU A 147 7.37 -17.44 9.97
C GLU A 147 7.10 -18.80 9.30
N GLU A 148 6.91 -19.90 10.04
CA GLU A 148 6.92 -21.25 9.42
C GLU A 148 5.57 -21.72 8.84
N ASP A 149 4.48 -20.97 8.99
CA ASP A 149 3.18 -21.36 8.42
C ASP A 149 2.61 -20.26 7.47
N PRO A 150 3.11 -20.17 6.22
CA PRO A 150 2.78 -19.09 5.28
C PRO A 150 1.29 -19.02 4.91
N GLU A 151 0.49 -20.05 5.21
CA GLU A 151 -0.96 -20.00 5.03
C GLU A 151 -1.69 -19.32 6.20
N THR A 152 -1.08 -19.25 7.39
CA THR A 152 -1.67 -18.70 8.61
C THR A 152 -1.30 -17.23 8.84
N TYR A 153 -0.17 -16.74 8.30
CA TYR A 153 0.23 -15.32 8.43
C TYR A 153 -0.58 -14.35 7.57
N ARG A 154 -1.09 -14.82 6.42
CA ARG A 154 -2.01 -14.00 5.62
C ARG A 154 -3.33 -13.77 6.32
N THR A 155 -3.76 -14.63 7.23
CA THR A 155 -4.99 -14.41 7.98
C THR A 155 -4.73 -13.54 9.21
N GLY A 156 -3.64 -13.69 9.95
CA GLY A 156 -3.39 -12.95 11.20
C GLY A 156 -3.29 -11.42 11.07
N PHE A 157 -2.49 -10.91 10.13
CA PHE A 157 -2.39 -9.45 9.90
C PHE A 157 -3.71 -8.86 9.39
N TRP A 158 -4.35 -9.55 8.45
CA TRP A 158 -5.66 -9.16 7.93
C TRP A 158 -6.76 -9.28 8.98
N GLU A 159 -6.67 -10.22 9.90
CA GLU A 159 -7.62 -10.40 10.99
C GLU A 159 -7.43 -9.33 12.07
N GLN A 160 -6.20 -8.92 12.38
CA GLN A 160 -5.96 -7.76 13.25
C GLN A 160 -6.41 -6.45 12.61
N LYS A 161 -6.11 -6.24 11.32
CA LYS A 161 -6.60 -5.07 10.57
C LYS A 161 -8.11 -5.08 10.42
N ALA A 162 -8.71 -6.26 10.18
CA ALA A 162 -10.15 -6.43 10.11
C ALA A 162 -10.80 -6.19 11.48
N ARG A 163 -10.20 -6.65 12.59
CA ARG A 163 -10.67 -6.35 13.96
C ARG A 163 -10.53 -4.87 14.30
N GLN A 164 -9.44 -4.22 13.90
CA GLN A 164 -9.30 -2.76 14.05
C GLN A 164 -10.35 -2.01 13.23
N LEU A 165 -10.54 -2.39 11.97
CA LEU A 165 -11.60 -1.83 11.12
C LEU A 165 -13.00 -2.12 11.67
N TRP A 166 -13.25 -3.32 12.22
CA TRP A 166 -14.50 -3.68 12.88
C TRP A 166 -14.74 -2.89 14.15
N SER A 167 -13.69 -2.67 14.95
CA SER A 167 -13.78 -1.82 16.13
C SER A 167 -14.07 -0.36 15.75
N TRP A 168 -13.51 0.10 14.63
CA TRP A 168 -13.72 1.44 14.11
C TRP A 168 -15.11 1.61 13.47
N LEU A 169 -15.64 0.55 12.85
CA LEU A 169 -17.01 0.48 12.35
C LEU A 169 -18.07 0.36 13.47
N GLY A 170 -17.66 0.34 14.75
CA GLY A 170 -18.58 0.24 15.89
C GLY A 170 -19.16 -1.16 16.11
N ALA A 171 -18.64 -2.19 15.43
CA ALA A 171 -19.07 -3.56 15.61
C ALA A 171 -18.56 -4.23 16.90
N ALA A 172 -17.79 -3.50 17.72
CA ALA A 172 -17.42 -3.94 19.07
C ALA A 172 -18.62 -4.09 20.01
N ASP A 173 -19.76 -3.50 19.65
CA ASP A 173 -21.04 -3.59 20.37
C ASP A 173 -22.00 -4.65 19.79
N VAL A 174 -21.52 -5.55 18.90
CA VAL A 174 -22.30 -6.74 18.55
C VAL A 174 -22.17 -7.74 19.70
N PRO A 175 -23.19 -7.92 20.57
CA PRO A 175 -23.13 -8.90 21.63
C PRO A 175 -22.81 -10.27 21.01
N ALA A 176 -21.92 -11.03 21.65
CA ALA A 176 -21.61 -12.39 21.23
C ALA A 176 -22.92 -13.12 20.94
N ASP A 177 -23.08 -13.58 19.69
CA ASP A 177 -24.30 -14.23 19.22
C ASP A 177 -24.77 -15.22 20.28
N PRO A 178 -26.01 -15.11 20.78
CA PRO A 178 -26.51 -16.05 21.77
C PRO A 178 -26.35 -17.46 21.20
N PRO A 179 -25.91 -18.44 22.01
CA PRO A 179 -25.59 -19.78 21.53
C PRO A 179 -26.73 -20.32 20.68
N TYR A 180 -26.41 -20.70 19.43
CA TYR A 180 -27.30 -21.32 18.46
C TYR A 180 -28.14 -22.40 19.14
N GLY A 181 -29.38 -22.08 19.53
CA GLY A 181 -30.18 -22.97 20.37
C GLY A 181 -31.41 -22.35 21.00
N VAL A 182 -31.52 -21.02 21.06
CA VAL A 182 -32.77 -20.36 21.47
C VAL A 182 -33.70 -20.27 20.25
N ALA A 183 -34.94 -20.71 20.43
CA ALA A 183 -35.98 -20.79 19.41
C ALA A 183 -36.03 -19.54 18.51
N PRO A 184 -36.32 -19.69 17.20
CA PRO A 184 -36.28 -18.58 16.25
C PRO A 184 -37.12 -17.41 16.78
N PRO A 185 -36.55 -16.19 16.85
CA PRO A 185 -37.32 -15.02 17.23
C PRO A 185 -38.50 -14.88 16.27
N ALA A 186 -39.65 -14.46 16.81
CA ALA A 186 -40.84 -14.21 16.02
C ALA A 186 -40.48 -13.32 14.82
N PRO A 187 -40.93 -13.64 13.59
CA PRO A 187 -40.54 -12.91 12.40
C PRO A 187 -40.88 -11.43 12.58
N ALA A 188 -39.85 -10.58 12.48
CA ALA A 188 -40.05 -9.14 12.39
C ALA A 188 -41.06 -8.83 11.26
N PRO A 189 -41.93 -7.82 11.43
CA PRO A 189 -42.93 -7.51 10.42
C PRO A 189 -42.25 -7.24 9.07
N ALA A 190 -42.65 -7.97 8.03
CA ALA A 190 -42.03 -7.94 6.69
C ALA A 190 -42.01 -6.55 6.01
N THR A 191 -42.66 -5.56 6.60
CA THR A 191 -42.68 -4.17 6.15
C THR A 191 -41.34 -3.45 6.39
N ASP A 192 -40.61 -3.78 7.45
CA ASP A 192 -39.40 -3.02 7.82
C ASP A 192 -38.21 -3.41 6.93
N THR A 193 -38.12 -4.69 6.55
CA THR A 193 -37.07 -5.19 5.64
C THR A 193 -37.10 -4.55 4.25
N ALA A 194 -38.29 -4.23 3.72
CA ALA A 194 -38.40 -3.61 2.40
C ALA A 194 -37.97 -2.13 2.42
N ALA A 195 -38.21 -1.42 3.52
CA ALA A 195 -37.78 -0.04 3.70
C ALA A 195 -36.26 0.05 3.87
N GLU A 196 -35.67 -0.87 4.64
CA GLU A 196 -34.22 -0.95 4.83
C GLU A 196 -33.49 -1.29 3.53
N GLN A 197 -34.01 -2.23 2.74
CA GLN A 197 -33.43 -2.56 1.43
C GLN A 197 -33.40 -1.33 0.51
N ARG A 198 -34.48 -0.57 0.43
CA ARG A 198 -34.52 0.68 -0.35
C ARG A 198 -33.51 1.72 0.16
N ARG A 199 -33.33 1.82 1.48
CA ARG A 199 -32.34 2.72 2.07
C ARG A 199 -30.91 2.33 1.71
N LEU A 200 -30.60 1.03 1.73
CA LEU A 200 -29.29 0.51 1.32
C LEU A 200 -29.04 0.72 -0.18
N GLU A 201 -30.05 0.53 -1.02
CA GLU A 201 -29.95 0.83 -2.45
C GLU A 201 -29.69 2.31 -2.71
N GLN A 202 -30.37 3.21 -1.98
CA GLN A 202 -30.13 4.65 -2.07
C GLN A 202 -28.71 5.02 -1.63
N LEU A 203 -28.22 4.47 -0.52
CA LEU A 203 -26.85 4.68 -0.05
C LEU A 203 -25.82 4.20 -1.08
N ARG A 204 -26.06 3.03 -1.68
CA ARG A 204 -25.17 2.49 -2.72
C ARG A 204 -25.13 3.40 -3.95
N GLN A 205 -26.29 3.90 -4.39
CA GLN A 205 -26.36 4.85 -5.51
C GLN A 205 -25.63 6.16 -5.19
N GLN A 206 -25.78 6.67 -3.96
CA GLN A 206 -25.09 7.89 -3.52
C GLN A 206 -23.57 7.72 -3.52
N LEU A 207 -23.06 6.61 -2.99
CA LEU A 207 -21.63 6.32 -2.97
C LEU A 207 -21.03 6.21 -4.37
N PHE A 208 -21.76 5.61 -5.33
CA PHE A 208 -21.30 5.58 -6.72
C PHE A 208 -21.22 6.97 -7.34
N ALA A 209 -22.23 7.82 -7.12
CA ALA A 209 -22.24 9.18 -7.63
C ALA A 209 -21.08 10.03 -7.05
N GLU A 210 -20.80 9.87 -5.75
CA GLU A 210 -19.69 10.58 -5.09
C GLU A 210 -18.33 10.15 -5.63
N LEU A 211 -18.11 8.85 -5.87
CA LEU A 211 -16.88 8.34 -6.46
C LEU A 211 -16.68 8.83 -7.90
N GLU A 212 -17.74 8.86 -8.71
CA GLU A 212 -17.67 9.44 -10.05
C GLU A 212 -17.32 10.93 -10.01
N GLN A 213 -17.90 11.69 -9.08
CA GLN A 213 -17.59 13.10 -8.90
C GLN A 213 -16.12 13.32 -8.47
N GLN A 214 -15.61 12.52 -7.53
CA GLN A 214 -14.19 12.60 -7.13
C GLN A 214 -13.25 12.29 -8.28
N ARG A 215 -13.60 11.32 -9.12
CA ARG A 215 -12.80 10.97 -10.31
C ARG A 215 -12.74 12.13 -11.30
N LEU A 216 -13.87 12.75 -11.61
CA LEU A 216 -13.92 13.93 -12.49
C LEU A 216 -13.12 15.11 -11.91
N GLN A 217 -13.15 15.31 -10.59
CA GLN A 217 -12.34 16.35 -9.96
C GLN A 217 -10.83 16.07 -10.05
N MET A 218 -10.42 14.81 -9.94
CA MET A 218 -9.02 14.44 -10.13
C MET A 218 -8.57 14.65 -11.57
N GLU A 219 -9.39 14.24 -12.54
CA GLU A 219 -9.13 14.42 -13.97
C GLU A 219 -8.98 15.92 -14.31
N ALA A 220 -9.88 16.77 -13.82
CA ALA A 220 -9.77 18.23 -14.03
C ALA A 220 -8.49 18.83 -13.39
N ARG A 221 -8.05 18.31 -12.24
CA ARG A 221 -6.79 18.74 -11.61
C ARG A 221 -5.57 18.27 -12.39
N GLU A 222 -5.63 17.08 -12.97
CA GLU A 222 -4.58 16.56 -13.84
C GLU A 222 -4.47 17.39 -15.12
N GLU A 223 -5.58 17.69 -15.80
CA GLU A 223 -5.60 18.57 -16.98
C GLU A 223 -5.01 19.97 -16.66
N ALA A 224 -5.37 20.55 -15.52
CA ALA A 224 -4.81 21.84 -15.10
C ALA A 224 -3.29 21.78 -14.83
N ARG A 225 -2.80 20.66 -14.28
CA ARG A 225 -1.35 20.43 -14.10
C ARG A 225 -0.63 20.23 -15.43
N GLU A 226 -1.25 19.54 -16.38
CA GLU A 226 -0.68 19.37 -17.72
C GLU A 226 -0.55 20.71 -18.45
N GLN A 227 -1.55 21.59 -18.34
CA GLN A 227 -1.49 22.94 -18.90
C GLN A 227 -0.38 23.79 -18.27
N SER A 228 -0.19 23.72 -16.96
CA SER A 228 0.88 24.48 -16.29
C SER A 228 2.27 23.99 -16.66
N ILE A 229 2.46 22.67 -16.80
CA ILE A 229 3.71 22.09 -17.30
C ILE A 229 3.98 22.53 -18.74
N ALA A 230 2.97 22.51 -19.62
CA ALA A 230 3.11 22.98 -21.00
C ALA A 230 3.53 24.47 -21.06
N GLN A 231 2.95 25.31 -20.20
CA GLN A 231 3.32 26.72 -20.10
C GLN A 231 4.76 26.91 -19.60
N LEU A 232 5.18 26.15 -18.58
CA LEU A 232 6.57 26.16 -18.09
C LEU A 232 7.55 25.70 -19.17
N GLN A 233 7.18 24.70 -19.97
CA GLN A 233 7.99 24.26 -21.11
C GLN A 233 8.12 25.36 -22.17
N GLN A 234 7.05 26.10 -22.48
CA GLN A 234 7.12 27.24 -23.39
C GLN A 234 8.02 28.37 -22.85
N GLN A 235 7.95 28.65 -21.54
CA GLN A 235 8.83 29.64 -20.89
C GLN A 235 10.30 29.21 -20.91
N LEU A 236 10.58 27.92 -20.67
CA LEU A 236 11.94 27.39 -20.74
C LEU A 236 12.49 27.38 -22.17
N ALA A 237 11.66 27.08 -23.18
CA ALA A 237 12.07 27.14 -24.58
C ALA A 237 12.44 28.56 -25.05
N ALA A 238 11.90 29.60 -24.41
CA ALA A 238 12.25 30.99 -24.69
C ALA A 238 13.60 31.42 -24.06
N THR A 239 14.24 30.57 -23.25
CA THR A 239 15.50 30.90 -22.55
C THR A 239 16.71 30.18 -23.20
N PRO A 240 17.57 30.87 -23.98
CA PRO A 240 18.53 30.23 -24.89
C PRO A 240 19.77 29.57 -24.24
N THR A 241 20.05 29.78 -22.95
CA THR A 241 21.30 29.32 -22.31
C THR A 241 21.29 27.88 -21.77
N ALA A 242 20.18 27.13 -21.88
CA ALA A 242 20.02 25.78 -21.32
C ALA A 242 19.74 24.65 -22.35
N ALA A 243 20.00 24.88 -23.65
CA ALA A 243 19.51 24.02 -24.73
C ALA A 243 19.91 22.53 -24.67
N ALA A 244 21.13 22.19 -24.20
CA ALA A 244 21.60 20.80 -24.15
C ALA A 244 20.96 19.98 -23.03
N GLU A 245 20.81 20.56 -21.84
CA GLU A 245 20.13 19.92 -20.72
C GLU A 245 18.62 19.78 -20.98
N VAL A 246 18.02 20.78 -21.64
CA VAL A 246 16.61 20.73 -22.06
C VAL A 246 16.38 19.60 -23.07
N ALA A 247 17.29 19.39 -24.03
CA ALA A 247 17.17 18.29 -24.99
C ALA A 247 17.25 16.91 -24.31
N ALA A 248 18.13 16.74 -23.32
CA ALA A 248 18.24 15.50 -22.54
C ALA A 248 16.99 15.26 -21.67
N LEU A 249 16.47 16.31 -21.03
CA LEU A 249 15.24 16.24 -20.26
C LEU A 249 14.02 15.93 -21.15
N GLN A 250 13.96 16.50 -22.35
CA GLN A 250 12.88 16.24 -23.31
C GLN A 250 12.90 14.80 -23.82
N ALA A 251 14.09 14.24 -24.09
CA ALA A 251 14.23 12.84 -24.46
C ALA A 251 13.77 11.90 -23.33
N ARG A 252 14.10 12.23 -22.07
CA ARG A 252 13.65 11.47 -20.89
C ARG A 252 12.13 11.54 -20.71
N LEU A 253 11.54 12.72 -20.88
CA LEU A 253 10.09 12.92 -20.74
C LEU A 253 9.31 12.22 -21.87
N ALA A 254 9.84 12.18 -23.09
CA ALA A 254 9.27 11.41 -24.19
C ALA A 254 9.28 9.90 -23.89
N ALA A 255 10.37 9.37 -23.33
CA ALA A 255 10.45 7.98 -22.92
C ALA A 255 9.45 7.65 -21.79
N GLU A 256 9.35 8.51 -20.77
CA GLU A 256 8.39 8.31 -19.67
C GLU A 256 6.94 8.40 -20.17
N THR A 257 6.64 9.31 -21.10
CA THR A 257 5.31 9.39 -21.73
C THR A 257 4.98 8.12 -22.51
N GLN A 258 5.95 7.55 -23.21
CA GLN A 258 5.76 6.27 -23.91
C GLN A 258 5.47 5.12 -22.94
N GLU A 259 6.15 5.06 -21.79
CA GLU A 259 5.89 4.06 -20.75
C GLU A 259 4.50 4.24 -20.12
N LYS A 260 4.09 5.48 -19.83
CA LYS A 260 2.74 5.77 -19.31
C LYS A 260 1.65 5.35 -20.28
N ASN A 261 1.84 5.64 -21.57
CA ASN A 261 0.90 5.21 -22.62
C ASN A 261 0.82 3.69 -22.73
N ALA A 262 1.94 2.98 -22.59
CA ALA A 262 1.97 1.53 -22.56
C ALA A 262 1.24 0.95 -21.34
N LEU A 263 1.40 1.55 -20.15
CA LEU A 263 0.69 1.16 -18.93
C LEU A 263 -0.82 1.41 -19.04
N ALA A 264 -1.24 2.55 -19.58
CA ALA A 264 -2.65 2.86 -19.79
C ALA A 264 -3.31 1.86 -20.77
N ALA A 265 -2.61 1.48 -21.83
CA ALA A 265 -3.07 0.45 -22.76
C ALA A 265 -3.18 -0.94 -22.07
N ALA A 266 -2.24 -1.29 -21.19
CA ALA A 266 -2.31 -2.53 -20.42
C ALA A 266 -3.49 -2.56 -19.44
N ILE A 267 -3.78 -1.44 -18.77
CA ILE A 267 -4.92 -1.32 -17.85
C ILE A 267 -6.25 -1.44 -18.61
N THR A 268 -6.39 -0.78 -19.76
CA THR A 268 -7.62 -0.87 -20.56
C THR A 268 -7.82 -2.29 -21.11
N ALA A 269 -6.76 -2.94 -21.58
CA ALA A 269 -6.82 -4.35 -21.99
C ALA A 269 -7.24 -5.28 -20.85
N SER A 270 -6.68 -5.10 -19.64
CA SER A 270 -7.05 -5.88 -18.46
C SER A 270 -8.52 -5.69 -18.06
N ARG A 271 -9.04 -4.45 -18.14
CA ARG A 271 -10.46 -4.18 -17.89
C ARG A 271 -11.37 -4.89 -18.89
N GLN A 272 -11.03 -4.83 -20.18
CA GLN A 272 -11.79 -5.52 -21.22
C GLN A 272 -11.79 -7.04 -21.03
N GLU A 273 -10.66 -7.62 -20.62
CA GLU A 273 -10.59 -9.06 -20.31
C GLU A 273 -11.46 -9.42 -19.10
N ALA A 274 -11.42 -8.60 -18.04
CA ALA A 274 -12.25 -8.81 -16.85
C ALA A 274 -13.75 -8.74 -17.19
N GLU A 275 -14.16 -7.77 -18.00
CA GLU A 275 -15.54 -7.67 -18.49
C GLU A 275 -15.94 -8.89 -19.33
N ALA A 276 -15.06 -9.37 -20.20
CA ALA A 276 -15.31 -10.56 -21.01
C ALA A 276 -15.49 -11.81 -20.12
N ARG A 277 -14.63 -11.99 -19.11
CA ARG A 277 -14.75 -13.09 -18.13
C ARG A 277 -16.03 -12.97 -17.31
N ASN A 278 -16.42 -11.77 -16.91
CA ASN A 278 -17.67 -11.55 -16.18
C ASN A 278 -18.90 -11.92 -17.03
N ARG A 279 -18.92 -11.53 -18.31
CA ARG A 279 -19.98 -11.96 -19.24
C ARG A 279 -20.01 -13.48 -19.42
N GLU A 280 -18.86 -14.13 -19.43
CA GLU A 280 -18.78 -15.59 -19.49
C GLU A 280 -19.34 -16.25 -18.22
N LEU A 281 -18.98 -15.75 -17.03
CA LEU A 281 -19.51 -16.23 -15.75
C LEU A 281 -21.02 -16.04 -15.66
N GLU A 282 -21.53 -14.89 -16.10
CA GLU A 282 -22.96 -14.59 -16.17
C GLU A 282 -23.70 -15.61 -17.07
N ALA A 283 -23.15 -15.90 -18.25
CA ALA A 283 -23.72 -16.92 -19.14
C ALA A 283 -23.72 -18.32 -18.51
N ARG A 284 -22.66 -18.69 -17.78
CA ARG A 284 -22.59 -19.98 -17.04
C ARG A 284 -23.59 -20.03 -15.90
N MET A 285 -23.77 -18.93 -15.15
CA MET A 285 -24.78 -18.85 -14.09
C MET A 285 -26.20 -19.00 -14.65
N GLN A 286 -26.51 -18.36 -15.77
CA GLN A 286 -27.81 -18.53 -16.44
C GLN A 286 -28.01 -19.97 -16.94
N GLN A 287 -26.96 -20.62 -17.45
CA GLN A 287 -27.03 -22.02 -17.86
C GLN A 287 -27.31 -22.96 -16.67
N LEU A 288 -26.61 -22.76 -15.55
CA LEU A 288 -26.85 -23.52 -14.31
C LEU A 288 -28.25 -23.26 -13.76
N GLY A 289 -28.73 -22.02 -13.80
CA GLY A 289 -30.08 -21.65 -13.41
C GLY A 289 -31.14 -22.45 -14.17
N ARG A 290 -31.03 -22.54 -15.49
CA ARG A 290 -31.94 -23.36 -16.32
C ARG A 290 -31.88 -24.85 -15.99
N GLN A 291 -30.70 -25.38 -15.67
CA GLN A 291 -30.55 -26.79 -15.27
C GLN A 291 -31.24 -27.06 -13.92
N VAL A 292 -31.08 -26.17 -12.95
CA VAL A 292 -31.75 -26.26 -11.65
C VAL A 292 -33.27 -26.18 -11.83
N GLU A 293 -33.75 -25.28 -12.67
CA GLU A 293 -35.18 -25.15 -12.96
C GLU A 293 -35.77 -26.40 -13.64
N GLN A 294 -35.02 -27.06 -14.53
CA GLN A 294 -35.40 -28.36 -15.12
C GLN A 294 -35.46 -29.49 -14.08
N LEU A 295 -34.57 -29.48 -13.09
CA LEU A 295 -34.58 -30.47 -12.01
C LEU A 295 -35.72 -30.22 -11.02
N GLN A 296 -36.07 -28.96 -10.74
CA GLN A 296 -37.19 -28.59 -9.87
C GLN A 296 -38.56 -28.81 -10.52
N THR A 297 -38.66 -28.56 -11.83
CA THR A 297 -39.90 -28.78 -12.59
C THR A 297 -40.13 -30.24 -12.96
N ARG A 298 -39.14 -31.14 -12.75
CA ARG A 298 -39.33 -32.58 -12.91
C ARG A 298 -40.35 -33.05 -11.88
N PRO A 299 -41.61 -33.34 -12.28
CA PRO A 299 -42.63 -33.71 -11.32
C PRO A 299 -42.19 -35.02 -10.67
N ALA A 300 -42.06 -35.00 -9.34
CA ALA A 300 -41.94 -36.21 -8.55
C ALA A 300 -43.19 -37.04 -8.84
N THR A 301 -43.07 -37.96 -9.77
CA THR A 301 -44.15 -38.85 -10.16
C THR A 301 -44.36 -39.74 -8.95
N ALA A 302 -45.34 -39.39 -8.13
CA ALA A 302 -45.78 -40.18 -7.00
C ALA A 302 -46.21 -41.55 -7.56
N GLY A 303 -45.32 -42.53 -7.47
CA GLY A 303 -45.64 -43.90 -7.80
C GLY A 303 -46.79 -44.35 -6.90
N PRO A 304 -47.85 -44.99 -7.45
CA PRO A 304 -48.91 -45.54 -6.63
C PRO A 304 -48.31 -46.53 -5.64
N ALA A 305 -48.69 -46.38 -4.38
CA ALA A 305 -48.28 -47.21 -3.26
C ALA A 305 -48.49 -48.69 -3.57
N ALA A 306 -47.42 -49.39 -3.94
CA ALA A 306 -47.38 -50.84 -3.93
C ALA A 306 -46.95 -51.28 -2.52
N THR A 307 -47.89 -51.93 -1.84
CA THR A 307 -47.75 -52.62 -0.56
C THR A 307 -46.53 -53.54 -0.54
N VAL A 308 -45.74 -53.41 0.54
CA VAL A 308 -44.58 -54.25 0.86
C VAL A 308 -45.05 -55.52 1.58
N PRO A 309 -44.79 -56.75 1.08
CA PRO A 309 -44.74 -57.94 1.92
C PRO A 309 -43.29 -58.26 2.33
N ALA A 310 -43.20 -58.82 3.54
CA ALA A 310 -42.01 -59.16 4.32
C ALA A 310 -41.02 -60.15 3.65
N PRO A 311 -39.76 -60.23 4.13
CA PRO A 311 -38.70 -61.01 3.50
C PRO A 311 -38.73 -62.49 3.93
N THR A 312 -38.51 -63.39 2.97
CA THR A 312 -38.11 -64.78 3.21
C THR A 312 -36.71 -65.02 2.63
N PRO A 313 -35.80 -65.70 3.35
CA PRO A 313 -34.49 -66.05 2.85
C PRO A 313 -34.56 -67.36 2.06
N GLY A 314 -33.90 -67.42 0.91
CA GLY A 314 -33.51 -68.70 0.33
C GLY A 314 -33.52 -68.78 -1.20
N ALA A 315 -32.39 -69.29 -1.70
CA ALA A 315 -32.16 -69.91 -3.01
C ALA A 315 -31.93 -68.98 -4.22
N SER A 316 -30.65 -68.82 -4.55
CA SER A 316 -30.17 -68.58 -5.92
C SER A 316 -30.66 -69.69 -6.87
N PRO A 317 -30.98 -69.32 -8.11
CA PRO A 317 -30.52 -70.11 -9.25
C PRO A 317 -29.81 -69.27 -10.30
N ALA A 318 -28.98 -70.00 -11.04
CA ALA A 318 -28.01 -69.51 -12.01
C ALA A 318 -28.63 -68.95 -13.30
N SER A 319 -27.90 -67.98 -13.85
CA SER A 319 -27.51 -67.84 -15.27
C SER A 319 -28.57 -67.89 -16.38
N ALA A 320 -28.78 -66.75 -17.05
CA ALA A 320 -28.99 -66.69 -18.49
C ALA A 320 -28.46 -65.35 -19.05
N ALA A 321 -27.43 -65.43 -19.89
CA ALA A 321 -26.77 -64.30 -20.53
C ALA A 321 -27.57 -63.77 -21.75
N PRO A 322 -27.62 -62.45 -21.99
CA PRO A 322 -28.06 -61.91 -23.27
C PRO A 322 -26.91 -61.83 -24.30
N PRO A 323 -27.23 -61.81 -25.61
CA PRO A 323 -26.26 -62.07 -26.68
C PRO A 323 -25.33 -60.89 -26.97
N MET A 324 -24.09 -61.26 -27.27
CA MET A 324 -23.02 -60.41 -27.80
C MET A 324 -23.50 -59.59 -29.01
N ARG A 325 -23.47 -58.26 -28.87
CA ARG A 325 -23.26 -57.37 -30.03
C ARG A 325 -21.77 -57.26 -30.29
N GLN A 326 -21.39 -57.65 -31.49
CA GLN A 326 -20.05 -57.61 -32.06
C GLN A 326 -19.48 -56.19 -31.97
N ARG A 327 -18.34 -56.07 -31.29
CA ARG A 327 -17.48 -54.89 -31.32
C ARG A 327 -16.41 -55.13 -32.38
N PRO A 328 -16.25 -54.26 -33.39
CA PRO A 328 -15.20 -54.44 -34.39
C PRO A 328 -13.83 -54.36 -33.75
N ALA A 329 -13.00 -55.36 -34.06
CA ALA A 329 -11.61 -55.47 -33.68
C ALA A 329 -10.80 -54.37 -34.40
N GLY A 330 -10.13 -53.55 -33.60
CA GLY A 330 -9.18 -52.53 -34.02
C GLY A 330 -8.31 -52.16 -32.84
N GLY A 331 -7.68 -53.16 -32.23
CA GLY A 331 -6.78 -52.99 -31.10
C GLY A 331 -5.38 -52.59 -31.58
N THR A 332 -5.06 -51.30 -31.50
CA THR A 332 -3.68 -50.85 -31.32
C THR A 332 -3.31 -51.04 -29.85
N PRO A 333 -2.17 -51.68 -29.51
CA PRO A 333 -1.80 -51.91 -28.12
C PRO A 333 -1.58 -50.57 -27.41
N ALA A 334 -2.39 -50.30 -26.39
CA ALA A 334 -2.22 -49.17 -25.49
C ALA A 334 -0.90 -49.35 -24.72
N ARG A 335 0.08 -48.53 -25.09
CA ARG A 335 1.38 -48.39 -24.43
C ARG A 335 1.14 -47.90 -22.99
N PRO A 336 1.78 -48.48 -21.96
CA PRO A 336 1.65 -48.01 -20.59
C PRO A 336 2.10 -46.54 -20.52
N ARG A 337 1.17 -45.68 -20.08
CA ARG A 337 1.40 -44.25 -19.93
C ARG A 337 2.30 -44.05 -18.71
N ALA A 338 3.59 -43.92 -18.96
CA ALA A 338 4.56 -43.51 -17.94
C ALA A 338 4.07 -42.21 -17.29
N ALA A 339 4.09 -42.18 -15.95
CA ALA A 339 3.80 -40.98 -15.17
C ALA A 339 4.64 -39.83 -15.72
N ALA A 340 3.97 -38.77 -16.16
CA ALA A 340 4.64 -37.59 -16.69
C ALA A 340 5.50 -37.00 -15.56
N PRO A 341 6.83 -36.90 -15.73
CA PRO A 341 7.65 -36.21 -14.76
C PRO A 341 7.16 -34.76 -14.72
N TRP A 342 6.77 -34.30 -13.54
CA TRP A 342 6.46 -32.91 -13.24
C TRP A 342 7.68 -32.05 -13.61
N ARG A 343 7.70 -31.58 -14.84
CA ARG A 343 8.67 -30.57 -15.28
C ARG A 343 8.10 -29.23 -14.84
N LEU A 344 8.61 -28.74 -13.71
CA LEU A 344 8.47 -27.34 -13.33
C LEU A 344 8.82 -26.50 -14.56
N GLN A 345 7.81 -25.84 -15.12
CA GLN A 345 8.01 -24.91 -16.22
C GLN A 345 8.59 -23.63 -15.64
N TRP A 346 9.89 -23.65 -15.37
CA TRP A 346 10.73 -22.50 -15.01
C TRP A 346 10.39 -21.20 -15.76
N PRO A 347 10.03 -21.19 -17.07
CA PRO A 347 9.60 -19.96 -17.72
C PRO A 347 8.35 -19.31 -17.12
N ARG A 348 7.41 -20.09 -16.57
CA ARG A 348 6.22 -19.54 -15.90
C ARG A 348 6.54 -19.00 -14.51
N VAL A 349 7.45 -19.67 -13.79
CA VAL A 349 7.93 -19.20 -12.49
C VAL A 349 8.73 -17.90 -12.64
N ALA A 350 9.57 -17.80 -13.67
CA ALA A 350 10.31 -16.57 -13.99
C ALA A 350 9.39 -15.40 -14.35
N LEU A 351 8.28 -15.66 -15.06
CA LEU A 351 7.32 -14.62 -15.45
C LEU A 351 6.54 -14.11 -14.23
N VAL A 352 6.16 -15.00 -13.31
CA VAL A 352 5.50 -14.62 -12.04
C VAL A 352 6.45 -13.85 -11.13
N LEU A 353 7.72 -14.28 -11.01
CA LEU A 353 8.75 -13.54 -10.27
C LEU A 353 9.05 -12.17 -10.87
N GLY A 354 9.10 -12.06 -12.22
CA GLY A 354 9.28 -10.79 -12.90
C GLY A 354 8.11 -9.82 -12.69
N LEU A 355 6.87 -10.34 -12.70
CA LEU A 355 5.69 -9.53 -12.41
C LEU A 355 5.67 -9.03 -10.96
N LEU A 356 6.01 -9.89 -10.00
CA LEU A 356 6.11 -9.53 -8.58
C LEU A 356 7.22 -8.50 -8.33
N ALA A 357 8.38 -8.66 -8.97
CA ALA A 357 9.48 -7.69 -8.89
C ALA A 357 9.10 -6.34 -9.50
N GLY A 358 8.37 -6.33 -10.62
CA GLY A 358 7.87 -5.11 -11.26
C GLY A 358 6.87 -4.34 -10.39
N ILE A 359 5.95 -5.04 -9.72
CA ILE A 359 4.98 -4.42 -8.80
C ILE A 359 5.69 -3.89 -7.54
N GLY A 360 6.67 -4.62 -7.00
CA GLY A 360 7.48 -4.17 -5.87
C GLY A 360 8.28 -2.90 -6.18
N ALA A 361 8.93 -2.83 -7.35
CA ALA A 361 9.67 -1.66 -7.79
C ALA A 361 8.77 -0.45 -8.08
N GLY A 362 7.60 -0.67 -8.67
CA GLY A 362 6.62 0.38 -8.94
C GLY A 362 6.04 0.99 -7.66
N GLY A 363 5.75 0.18 -6.64
CA GLY A 363 5.29 0.66 -5.34
C GLY A 363 6.35 1.48 -4.60
N TRP A 364 7.62 1.05 -4.66
CA TRP A 364 8.73 1.75 -4.02
C TRP A 364 8.99 3.13 -4.66
N ALA A 365 8.94 3.23 -6.00
CA ALA A 365 9.16 4.50 -6.70
C ALA A 365 8.09 5.57 -6.39
N VAL A 366 6.82 5.18 -6.29
CA VAL A 366 5.72 6.11 -5.97
C VAL A 366 5.82 6.60 -4.53
N GLN A 367 6.19 5.73 -3.60
CA GLN A 367 6.35 6.09 -2.18
C GLN A 367 7.54 7.04 -1.96
N HIS A 368 8.64 6.86 -2.70
CA HIS A 368 9.83 7.69 -2.54
C HIS A 368 9.70 9.08 -3.18
N TYR A 369 8.92 9.22 -4.26
CA TYR A 369 8.74 10.51 -4.96
C TYR A 369 7.69 11.42 -4.32
N ALA A 370 6.69 10.86 -3.61
CA ALA A 370 5.66 11.65 -2.94
C ALA A 370 6.18 12.42 -1.71
N GLY A 371 7.26 11.95 -1.07
CA GLY A 371 7.83 12.57 0.15
C GLY A 371 8.77 13.76 -0.11
N SER A 372 9.28 13.93 -1.33
CA SER A 372 10.31 14.94 -1.64
C SER A 372 9.76 16.31 -2.09
N ALA A 373 8.45 16.44 -2.30
CA ALA A 373 7.84 17.62 -2.93
C ALA A 373 7.07 18.52 -1.95
N ALA A 374 7.68 18.96 -0.85
CA ALA A 374 7.21 20.12 -0.08
C ALA A 374 8.28 20.62 0.90
N ARG A 375 9.31 21.32 0.40
CA ARG A 375 10.17 22.16 1.23
C ARG A 375 9.86 23.62 0.88
N PRO A 376 9.09 24.37 1.69
CA PRO A 376 8.88 25.78 1.44
C PRO A 376 10.22 26.51 1.53
N ALA A 377 10.47 27.35 0.52
CA ALA A 377 11.65 28.19 0.45
C ALA A 377 11.73 29.09 1.69
N GLN A 378 12.84 28.98 2.41
CA GLN A 378 13.17 29.80 3.57
C GLN A 378 13.30 31.26 3.11
N ALA A 379 12.39 32.11 3.57
CA ALA A 379 12.46 33.55 3.33
C ALA A 379 13.74 34.12 3.97
N PRO A 380 14.43 35.08 3.31
CA PRO A 380 15.64 35.67 3.86
C PRO A 380 15.34 36.43 5.15
N ALA A 381 16.22 36.24 6.15
CA ALA A 381 16.16 36.84 7.46
C ALA A 381 16.08 38.37 7.39
N ARG A 382 14.99 38.94 7.88
CA ARG A 382 14.85 40.37 8.16
C ARG A 382 15.65 40.70 9.43
N GLN A 383 16.64 41.56 9.28
CA GLN A 383 17.44 42.12 10.36
C GLN A 383 16.58 42.86 11.40
N ASP A 384 16.98 42.67 12.65
CA ASP A 384 16.45 43.24 13.88
C ASP A 384 16.29 44.77 13.82
N ARG A 385 15.14 45.24 14.30
CA ARG A 385 14.93 46.61 14.76
C ARG A 385 14.35 46.55 16.18
N PRO A 386 14.99 47.18 17.18
CA PRO A 386 14.45 47.20 18.54
C PRO A 386 13.42 48.32 18.66
N THR A 387 12.25 48.00 19.19
CA THR A 387 11.36 48.99 19.79
C THR A 387 10.84 48.43 21.10
N ASP A 388 11.29 49.07 22.17
CA ASP A 388 10.53 49.28 23.40
C ASP A 388 9.04 49.47 23.10
N ASN A 389 8.20 48.71 23.79
CA ASN A 389 7.23 49.31 24.69
C ASN A 389 6.57 48.23 25.55
N GLU A 390 6.59 48.52 26.85
CA GLU A 390 5.73 47.94 27.87
C GLU A 390 4.24 48.13 27.53
N VAL A 391 3.43 47.35 28.24
CA VAL A 391 2.05 47.59 28.69
C VAL A 391 1.00 46.65 28.11
N ASP A 392 0.34 46.02 29.09
CA ASP A 392 -1.00 45.48 29.17
C ASP A 392 -1.25 43.97 29.13
N GLU A 393 -1.77 43.58 30.29
CA GLU A 393 -2.32 42.32 30.72
C GLU A 393 -3.63 42.01 29.99
N ASN A 394 -4.04 40.74 30.12
CA ASN A 394 -5.43 40.29 30.12
C ASN A 394 -6.17 40.26 28.76
N LEU A 395 -6.28 39.06 28.19
CA LEU A 395 -7.51 38.56 27.55
C LEU A 395 -7.43 37.03 27.35
N GLU A 396 -8.11 36.35 28.27
CA GLU A 396 -8.88 35.12 28.11
C GLU A 396 -8.59 34.20 26.91
N ALA A 397 -8.00 33.04 27.22
CA ALA A 397 -7.93 31.89 26.34
C ALA A 397 -9.34 31.28 26.13
N ALA A 398 -10.03 31.73 25.09
CA ALA A 398 -11.11 30.96 24.48
C ALA A 398 -10.52 29.97 23.46
N ALA A 399 -10.84 28.69 23.60
CA ALA A 399 -10.45 27.64 22.67
C ALA A 399 -10.98 27.93 21.25
N PRO A 400 -10.17 27.79 20.19
CA PRO A 400 -10.62 28.00 18.83
C PRO A 400 -11.66 26.92 18.47
N THR A 401 -12.87 27.36 18.13
CA THR A 401 -13.94 26.49 17.64
C THR A 401 -13.74 26.21 16.14
N LEU A 402 -14.09 24.99 15.74
CA LEU A 402 -13.88 24.36 14.43
C LEU A 402 -14.67 24.99 13.25
N PHE A 403 -15.22 26.20 13.40
CA PHE A 403 -16.07 26.85 12.39
C PHE A 403 -15.43 28.05 11.69
N ASP A 404 -14.19 28.40 12.01
CA ASP A 404 -13.49 29.55 11.41
C ASP A 404 -12.57 29.18 10.23
N ILE A 405 -12.64 27.93 9.75
CA ILE A 405 -12.03 27.53 8.48
C ILE A 405 -13.06 27.83 7.38
N GLN A 406 -13.24 29.10 7.05
CA GLN A 406 -13.87 29.48 5.80
C GLN A 406 -12.90 29.19 4.65
N PRO A 407 -13.35 28.60 3.53
CA PRO A 407 -12.52 28.45 2.36
C PRO A 407 -12.25 29.83 1.77
N ASP A 408 -10.96 30.21 1.72
CA ASP A 408 -10.48 31.37 0.97
C ASP A 408 -10.94 31.27 -0.49
N THR A 409 -12.04 31.93 -0.80
CA THR A 409 -12.36 32.30 -2.18
C THR A 409 -11.43 33.44 -2.54
N ILE A 410 -10.39 33.14 -3.32
CA ILE A 410 -9.56 34.14 -3.98
C ILE A 410 -10.48 35.06 -4.79
N ARG A 411 -10.77 36.25 -4.26
CA ARG A 411 -11.28 37.37 -5.06
C ARG A 411 -10.12 37.86 -5.90
N VAL A 412 -10.16 37.56 -7.19
CA VAL A 412 -9.35 38.27 -8.19
C VAL A 412 -9.90 39.69 -8.26
N GLU A 413 -9.25 40.60 -7.55
CA GLU A 413 -9.46 42.04 -7.70
C GLU A 413 -8.96 42.42 -9.11
N ALA A 414 -9.92 42.77 -9.97
CA ALA A 414 -9.66 43.41 -11.25
C ALA A 414 -9.11 44.81 -10.95
N ASP A 415 -7.79 44.90 -10.94
CA ASP A 415 -7.12 46.15 -10.63
C ASP A 415 -7.31 47.15 -11.76
N LYS A 416 -7.60 48.36 -11.30
CA LYS A 416 -8.16 49.48 -12.00
C LYS A 416 -7.01 50.24 -12.65
N ALA A 417 -6.85 50.05 -13.95
CA ALA A 417 -5.98 50.88 -14.75
C ALA A 417 -6.54 52.32 -14.78
N ASP A 418 -5.83 53.25 -14.14
CA ASP A 418 -5.86 54.64 -14.57
C ASP A 418 -4.53 55.37 -14.25
N SER A 419 -3.84 55.69 -15.34
CA SER A 419 -3.17 56.97 -15.61
C SER A 419 -1.91 57.38 -14.81
N ALA A 420 -0.75 57.12 -15.43
CA ALA A 420 0.32 58.12 -15.68
C ALA A 420 1.32 57.48 -16.68
N ALA A 421 1.14 57.75 -17.98
CA ALA A 421 1.90 58.73 -18.74
C ALA A 421 3.29 58.25 -19.20
N GLU A 422 3.50 58.38 -20.51
CA GLU A 422 4.75 58.86 -21.13
C GLU A 422 5.58 57.83 -21.94
N ILE A 423 5.38 57.95 -23.27
CA ILE A 423 6.28 57.64 -24.41
C ILE A 423 6.39 56.17 -24.86
N ALA A 424 5.62 55.84 -25.90
CA ALA A 424 5.98 54.83 -26.91
C ALA A 424 5.44 55.26 -28.29
N PRO A 425 6.18 54.98 -29.38
CA PRO A 425 5.90 55.50 -30.72
C PRO A 425 4.76 54.77 -31.45
N GLU A 426 4.12 55.55 -32.31
CA GLU A 426 3.07 55.24 -33.27
C GLU A 426 3.35 53.97 -34.12
N PRO A 427 2.47 52.95 -34.09
CA PRO A 427 2.53 51.85 -35.05
C PRO A 427 1.77 52.21 -36.34
N ALA A 428 2.46 52.06 -37.46
CA ALA A 428 1.96 52.25 -38.80
C ALA A 428 0.75 51.33 -39.12
N VAL A 429 -0.25 51.95 -39.74
CA VAL A 429 -1.42 51.30 -40.35
C VAL A 429 -0.96 50.42 -41.52
N PRO A 430 -1.30 49.12 -41.56
CA PRO A 430 -1.08 48.30 -42.76
C PRO A 430 -2.14 48.62 -43.83
N GLU A 431 -1.69 48.98 -45.03
CA GLU A 431 -2.52 49.18 -46.21
C GLU A 431 -3.15 47.86 -46.70
N PRO A 432 -4.39 47.88 -47.21
CA PRO A 432 -5.03 46.71 -47.80
C PRO A 432 -4.63 46.61 -49.29
N GLY A 433 -3.59 45.84 -49.59
CA GLY A 433 -3.17 45.70 -50.99
C GLY A 433 -1.87 44.96 -51.23
N GLU A 434 -1.70 43.76 -50.66
CA GLU A 434 -0.61 42.88 -51.08
C GLU A 434 -1.13 41.46 -51.31
N THR A 435 -1.58 41.23 -52.54
CA THR A 435 -1.58 39.90 -53.16
C THR A 435 -0.14 39.52 -53.46
N MET A 436 0.46 38.64 -52.65
CA MET A 436 1.60 37.81 -53.07
C MET A 436 1.24 36.36 -52.77
N ASP A 437 0.95 35.53 -53.76
CA ASP A 437 1.80 34.95 -54.81
C ASP A 437 2.17 33.51 -54.43
N SER A 438 2.08 32.67 -55.45
CA SER A 438 1.98 31.23 -55.43
C SER A 438 3.18 30.57 -54.74
N VAL A 439 2.94 29.75 -53.72
CA VAL A 439 3.89 28.69 -53.36
C VAL A 439 3.55 27.45 -54.16
N THR A 440 4.27 27.33 -55.27
CA THR A 440 4.46 26.15 -56.11
C THR A 440 4.93 24.97 -55.27
N ALA A 441 4.20 23.85 -55.30
CA ALA A 441 4.67 22.57 -54.81
C ALA A 441 5.74 22.00 -55.76
N PRO A 442 6.90 21.52 -55.27
CA PRO A 442 7.83 20.80 -56.11
C PRO A 442 7.33 19.37 -56.32
N ALA A 443 7.04 19.05 -57.56
CA ALA A 443 7.18 17.69 -58.07
C ALA A 443 8.65 17.51 -58.46
N GLU A 444 9.35 16.57 -57.83
CA GLU A 444 10.07 15.49 -58.53
C GLU A 444 10.69 14.53 -57.52
N GLY A 445 10.61 13.24 -57.85
CA GLY A 445 11.28 12.18 -57.11
C GLY A 445 12.70 11.95 -57.59
N ILE A 446 13.42 11.19 -56.76
CA ILE A 446 14.84 10.77 -56.78
C ILE A 446 15.77 11.74 -56.05
#